data_AF-A0A7Y6TSK5-F1
#
_entry.id   AF-A0A7Y6TSK5-F1
#
_cell.length_a   1.000
_cell.length_b   1.000
_cell.length_c   1.000
_cell.angle_alpha   90.00
_cell.angle_beta   90.00
_cell.angle_gamma   90.00
#
_symmetry.space_group_name_H-M   'P 1'
#
loop_
_entity.id
_entity.type
_entity.pdbx_description
1 polymer ?
#
loop_
_entity_poly.entity_id
_entity_poly.type
_entity_poly.pdbx_seq_one_letter_code
_entity_poly.pdbx_strand_id
1 'polypeptide(L)' 'MMTFRKLIGNINLTKELSQKSSLELWFEGVIDTPIEELTVEDICRAIRQEICIAQLMPRVLEILTALLNKSNFC' A
#
# COMPACT_ATOMS: atom_id res chain seq x y z
N MET A 1 -7.70 11.04 -4.98
CA MET A 1 -6.59 10.07 -5.10
C MET A 1 -5.57 10.36 -4.02
N MET A 2 -5.64 9.51 -2.99
CA MET A 2 -4.74 9.55 -1.83
C MET A 2 -3.56 8.62 -2.13
N THR A 3 -2.33 9.07 -1.91
CA THR A 3 -1.11 8.27 -2.08
C THR A 3 -0.36 8.22 -0.75
N PHE A 4 0.56 7.26 -0.57
CA PHE A 4 1.40 7.24 0.63
C PHE A 4 2.22 8.52 0.79
N ARG A 5 2.70 9.12 -0.32
CA ARG A 5 3.41 10.41 -0.28
C ARG A 5 2.58 11.52 0.37
N LYS A 6 1.27 11.56 0.11
CA LYS A 6 0.38 12.56 0.71
C LYS A 6 0.07 12.27 2.19
N LEU A 7 0.13 11.00 2.60
CA LEU A 7 -0.21 10.59 3.96
C LEU A 7 0.97 10.71 4.94
N ILE A 8 2.17 10.36 4.50
CA ILE A 8 3.37 10.30 5.36
C ILE A 8 4.23 11.57 5.18
N GLY A 9 3.99 12.33 4.12
CA GLY A 9 4.84 13.44 3.70
C GLY A 9 6.09 12.94 2.97
N ASN A 10 6.98 13.86 2.61
CA ASN A 10 8.23 13.54 1.94
C ASN A 10 9.24 12.98 2.97
N ILE A 11 9.09 11.69 3.30
CA ILE A 11 10.14 10.93 4.00
C ILE A 11 11.32 10.80 3.03
N ASN A 12 12.18 11.82 3.01
CA ASN A 12 13.43 11.82 2.26
C ASN A 12 14.35 10.73 2.82
N LEU A 13 14.22 9.51 2.32
CA LEU A 13 15.26 8.48 2.42
C LEU A 13 16.31 8.79 1.35
N THR A 14 17.09 9.85 1.58
CA THR A 14 18.34 10.15 0.86
C THR A 14 19.41 9.12 1.21
N LYS A 15 19.17 7.86 0.83
CA LYS A 15 20.17 6.79 0.78
C LYS A 15 20.34 6.40 -0.68
N GLU A 16 21.57 6.10 -1.10
CA GLU A 16 21.81 5.52 -2.42
C GLU A 16 21.04 4.20 -2.60
N LEU A 17 20.56 3.94 -3.81
CA LEU A 17 19.79 2.73 -4.16
C LEU A 17 20.52 1.44 -3.77
N SER A 18 21.85 1.44 -3.81
CA SER A 18 22.72 0.31 -3.42
C SER A 18 22.68 -0.02 -1.92
N GLN A 19 22.26 0.93 -1.08
CA GLN A 19 22.14 0.78 0.38
C GLN A 19 20.69 0.62 0.86
N LYS A 20 19.71 0.71 -0.05
CA LYS A 20 18.30 0.52 0.28
C LYS A 20 17.99 -0.96 0.40
N SER A 21 17.33 -1.32 1.50
CA SER A 21 16.74 -2.65 1.68
C SER A 21 15.66 -2.90 0.62
N SER A 22 15.35 -4.18 0.38
CA SER A 22 14.27 -4.58 -0.52
C SER A 22 12.92 -3.95 -0.15
N LEU A 23 12.71 -3.62 1.13
CA LEU A 23 11.51 -2.96 1.61
C LEU A 23 11.47 -1.47 1.26
N GLU A 24 12.61 -0.78 1.43
CA GLU A 24 12.75 0.63 1.04
C GLU A 24 12.58 0.79 -0.48
N LEU A 25 13.16 -0.13 -1.28
CA LEU A 25 12.99 -0.13 -2.74
C LEU A 25 11.54 -0.37 -3.16
N TRP A 26 10.85 -1.32 -2.52
CA TRP A 26 9.42 -1.52 -2.74
C TRP A 26 8.62 -0.28 -2.39
N PHE A 27 8.88 0.33 -1.22
CA PHE A 27 8.13 1.48 -0.74
C PHE A 27 8.27 2.68 -1.69
N GLU A 28 9.48 2.97 -2.17
CA GLU A 28 9.72 4.01 -3.19
C GLU A 28 8.96 3.74 -4.50
N GLY A 29 8.77 2.48 -4.87
CA GLY A 29 7.99 2.10 -6.04
C GLY A 29 6.48 2.29 -5.88
N VAL A 30 5.95 2.14 -4.65
CA VAL A 30 4.51 2.25 -4.36
C VAL A 30 4.08 3.59 -3.77
N ILE A 31 5.03 4.45 -3.37
CA ILE A 31 4.74 5.69 -2.62
C ILE A 31 3.87 6.67 -3.41
N ASP A 32 4.02 6.66 -4.73
CA ASP A 32 3.30 7.50 -5.69
C ASP A 32 2.05 6.82 -6.28
N THR A 33 1.87 5.53 -6.01
CA THR A 33 0.70 4.80 -6.46
C THR A 33 -0.52 5.22 -5.65
N PRO A 34 -1.66 5.54 -6.30
CA PRO A 34 -2.93 5.78 -5.61
C PRO A 34 -3.33 4.56 -4.78
N ILE A 35 -3.86 4.78 -3.56
CA ILE A 35 -4.31 3.69 -2.67
C ILE A 35 -5.33 2.78 -3.36
N GLU A 36 -6.14 3.35 -4.24
CA GLU A 36 -7.16 2.65 -5.02
C GLU A 36 -6.55 1.68 -6.04
N GLU A 37 -5.33 1.94 -6.52
CA GLU A 37 -4.60 1.17 -7.52
C GLU A 37 -3.59 0.19 -6.93
N LEU A 38 -3.36 0.23 -5.61
CA LEU A 38 -2.50 -0.73 -4.94
C LEU A 38 -3.02 -2.16 -5.11
N THR A 39 -2.09 -3.07 -5.41
CA THR A 39 -2.41 -4.50 -5.50
C THR A 39 -2.72 -5.07 -4.11
N VAL A 40 -3.39 -6.22 -4.07
CA VAL A 40 -3.62 -6.95 -2.80
C VAL A 40 -2.28 -7.27 -2.11
N GLU A 41 -1.23 -7.58 -2.88
CA GLU A 41 0.10 -7.84 -2.34
C GLU A 41 0.66 -6.60 -1.64
N ASP A 42 0.60 -5.43 -2.30
CA ASP A 42 1.12 -4.18 -1.77
C ASP A 42 0.35 -3.73 -0.53
N ILE A 43 -0.98 -3.86 -0.54
CA ILE A 43 -1.82 -3.55 0.62
C ILE A 43 -1.45 -4.46 1.80
N CYS A 44 -1.36 -5.77 1.58
CA CYS A 44 -0.96 -6.71 2.62
C CYS A 44 0.46 -6.42 3.13
N ARG A 45 1.39 -6.04 2.25
CA ARG A 45 2.75 -5.68 2.62
C ARG A 45 2.77 -4.39 3.44
N ALA A 46 2.03 -3.36 3.05
CA ALA A 46 1.91 -2.11 3.79
C ALA A 46 1.35 -2.32 5.21
N ILE A 47 0.32 -3.17 5.34
CA ILE A 47 -0.26 -3.52 6.66
C ILE A 47 0.76 -4.26 7.54
N ARG A 48 1.50 -5.24 6.98
CA ARG A 48 2.55 -5.95 7.71
C ARG A 48 3.71 -5.05 8.16
N GLN A 49 3.90 -3.91 7.49
CA GLN A 49 4.90 -2.90 7.84
C GLN A 49 4.32 -1.76 8.67
N GLU A 50 3.05 -1.87 9.09
CA GLU A 50 2.34 -0.87 9.89
C GLU A 50 2.24 0.52 9.24
N ILE A 51 2.23 0.57 7.90
CA ILE A 51 2.23 1.82 7.13
C ILE A 51 0.79 2.27 6.86
N CYS A 52 0.40 3.44 7.39
CA CYS A 52 -0.89 4.10 7.12
C CYS A 52 -2.12 3.18 7.20
N ILE A 53 -2.12 2.28 8.20
CA ILE A 53 -3.12 1.22 8.34
C ILE A 53 -4.55 1.77 8.28
N ALA A 54 -4.84 2.84 9.04
CA ALA A 54 -6.17 3.42 9.13
C ALA A 54 -6.70 3.91 7.77
N GLN A 55 -5.82 4.42 6.91
CA GLN A 55 -6.15 4.93 5.58
C GLN A 55 -6.29 3.82 4.55
N LEU A 56 -5.68 2.65 4.79
CA LEU A 56 -5.85 1.45 3.97
C LEU A 56 -7.15 0.70 4.29
N MET A 57 -7.69 0.83 5.51
CA MET A 57 -8.89 0.09 5.94
C MET A 57 -10.11 0.21 5.01
N PRO A 58 -10.47 1.40 4.48
CA PRO A 58 -11.58 1.51 3.54
C PRO A 58 -11.37 0.66 2.28
N ARG A 59 -10.13 0.64 1.77
CA ARG A 59 -9.77 -0.13 0.57
C ARG A 59 -9.75 -1.64 0.84
N VAL A 60 -9.24 -2.04 2.01
CA VAL A 60 -9.25 -3.44 2.45
C VAL A 60 -10.67 -3.97 2.55
N LEU A 61 -11.57 -3.18 3.16
CA LEU A 61 -12.98 -3.56 3.29
C LEU A 61 -13.64 -3.74 1.91
N GLU A 62 -13.37 -2.85 0.96
CA GLU A 62 -13.88 -2.94 -0.41
C GLU A 62 -13.42 -4.24 -1.10
N ILE A 63 -12.13 -4.57 -1.01
CA ILE A 63 -11.55 -5.79 -1.61
C ILE A 63 -12.16 -7.04 -0.97
N LEU A 64 -12.23 -7.11 0.36
CA LEU A 64 -12.78 -8.26 1.06
C LEU A 64 -14.28 -8.44 0.76
N THR A 65 -15.03 -7.36 0.71
CA THR A 65 -16.46 -7.39 0.34
C THR A 65 -16.64 -7.89 -1.09
N ALA A 66 -15.82 -7.43 -2.04
CA ALA A 66 -15.87 -7.89 -3.42
C ALA A 66 -15.53 -9.39 -3.56
N LEU A 67 -14.58 -9.89 -2.77
CA LEU A 67 -14.23 -11.31 -2.74
C LEU A 67 -15.35 -12.17 -2.15
N LEU A 68 -15.94 -11.74 -1.03
CA LEU A 68 -17.10 -12.42 -0.43
C LEU A 68 -18.29 -12.48 -1.38
N ASN A 69 -18.57 -11.38 -2.09
CA ASN A 69 -19.64 -11.35 -3.07
C ASN A 69 -19.36 -12.27 -4.26
N LYS A 70 -18.11 -12.37 -4.73
CA LYS A 70 -17.73 -13.34 -5.78
C LYS A 70 -17.93 -14.80 -5.34
N SER A 71 -17.65 -15.12 -4.07
CA SER A 71 -17.85 -16.48 -3.54
C SER A 71 -19.32 -16.89 -3.45
N ASN A 72 -20.27 -15.95 -3.43
CA ASN A 72 -21.71 -16.25 -3.41
C ASN A 72 -22.30 -16.52 -4.81
N PHE A 73 -21.53 -16.34 -5.89
CA PHE A 73 -21.94 -16.60 -7.27
C PHE A 73 -21.22 -17.79 -7.92
N CYS A 74 -20.41 -18.54 -7.16
CA CYS A 74 -19.80 -19.80 -7.59
C CYS A 74 -20.49 -21.00 -6.94
#